data_AF-A0A7V1PBY9-F1
#
_entry.id   AF-A0A7V1PBY9-F1
#
_cell.length_a   1.000
_cell.length_b   1.000
_cell.length_c   1.000
_cell.angle_alpha   90.00
_cell.angle_beta   90.00
_cell.angle_gamma   90.00
#
_symmetry.space_group_name_H-M   'P 1'
#
loop_
_entity.id
_entity.type
_entity.pdbx_description
1 polymer ?
#
loop_
_entity_poly.entity_id
_entity_poly.type
_entity_poly.pdbx_seq_one_letter_code
_entity_poly.pdbx_strand_id
1 'polypeptide(L)'
;MRGILRELWRYRLWLLLGVLALLAVDAAQLVLPLIVRAAVDDLVAGIGAHLPRYALYLVGIAGVVLVFRFLWRLFLFGAGRRIERDLRNRLFSHFLNLSPSFYAQRSTGDLMAHATNDLEAVRRACGMGVLLAAD
;
A
#
# COMPACT_ATOMS: atom_id res chain seq x y z
N MET A 1 4.61 -16.72 -14.86
CA MET A 1 5.21 -15.51 -14.25
C MET A 1 5.27 -14.28 -15.19
N ARG A 2 5.67 -14.39 -16.47
CA ARG A 2 5.82 -13.22 -17.38
C ARG A 2 4.55 -12.35 -17.54
N GLY A 3 3.36 -12.94 -17.50
CA GLY A 3 2.09 -12.19 -17.59
C GLY A 3 1.78 -11.33 -16.36
N ILE A 4 2.16 -11.77 -15.16
CA ILE A 4 1.94 -11.05 -13.91
C ILE A 4 2.87 -9.83 -13.83
N LEU A 5 4.14 -10.00 -14.25
CA LEU A 5 5.12 -8.91 -14.31
C LEU A 5 4.67 -7.77 -15.25
N ARG A 6 3.95 -8.10 -16.32
CA ARG A 6 3.38 -7.10 -17.24
C ARG A 6 2.29 -6.26 -16.58
N GLU A 7 1.42 -6.87 -15.77
CA GLU A 7 0.37 -6.14 -15.03
C GLU A 7 0.96 -5.27 -13.92
N LEU A 8 1.96 -5.78 -13.20
CA LEU A 8 2.75 -4.99 -12.27
C LEU A 8 3.37 -3.76 -12.94
N TRP A 9 3.96 -3.96 -14.13
CA TRP A 9 4.56 -2.87 -14.90
C TRP A 9 3.52 -1.85 -15.37
N ARG A 10 2.29 -2.27 -15.66
CA ARG A 10 1.19 -1.38 -16.05
C ARG A 10 0.81 -0.40 -14.92
N TYR A 11 0.81 -0.88 -13.68
CA TYR A 11 0.49 -0.07 -12.50
C TYR A 11 1.73 0.46 -11.77
N ARG A 12 2.92 0.41 -12.39
CA ARG A 12 4.19 0.84 -11.77
C ARG A 12 4.15 2.27 -11.25
N LEU A 13 3.48 3.19 -11.95
CA LEU A 13 3.38 4.58 -11.52
C LEU A 13 2.57 4.72 -10.22
N TRP A 14 1.50 3.93 -10.08
CA TRP A 14 0.71 3.91 -8.85
C TRP A 14 1.52 3.32 -7.70
N LEU A 15 2.25 2.23 -7.94
CA LEU A 15 3.13 1.63 -6.93
C LEU A 15 4.24 2.60 -6.52
N LEU A 16 4.90 3.27 -7.48
CA LEU A 16 5.94 4.27 -7.22
C LEU A 16 5.41 5.46 -6.41
N LEU A 17 4.26 6.03 -6.78
CA LEU A 17 3.64 7.11 -6.00
C LEU A 17 3.28 6.66 -4.59
N GLY A 18 2.81 5.42 -4.43
CA GLY A 18 2.55 4.83 -3.12
C GLY A 18 3.80 4.70 -2.27
N VAL A 19 4.90 4.18 -2.83
CA VAL A 19 6.19 4.05 -2.12
C VAL A 19 6.76 5.43 -1.77
N LEU A 20 6.71 6.41 -2.67
CA LEU A 20 7.17 7.77 -2.38
C LEU A 20 6.36 8.43 -1.26
N ALA A 21 5.03 8.22 -1.25
CA ALA A 21 4.19 8.72 -0.18
C ALA A 21 4.46 8.01 1.16
N LEU A 22 4.79 6.72 1.14
CA LEU A 22 5.20 5.97 2.33
C LEU A 22 6.51 6.52 2.91
N LEU A 23 7.55 6.68 2.08
CA LEU A 23 8.82 7.26 2.52
C LEU A 23 8.66 8.67 3.10
N ALA A 24 7.73 9.46 2.57
CA ALA A 24 7.40 10.78 3.12
C ALA A 24 6.76 10.68 4.51
N VAL A 25 5.92 9.66 4.77
CA VAL A 25 5.38 9.37 6.10
C VAL A 25 6.51 9.05 7.08
N ASP A 26 7.47 8.23 6.68
CA ASP A 26 8.54 7.78 7.58
C ASP A 26 9.51 8.93 7.89
N ALA A 27 9.87 9.71 6.87
CA ALA A 27 10.63 10.93 7.04
C ALA A 27 9.93 11.93 7.98
N ALA A 28 8.62 12.14 7.82
CA ALA A 28 7.85 13.02 8.70
C ALA A 28 7.79 12.48 10.14
N GLN A 29 7.71 11.16 10.32
CA GLN A 29 7.70 10.53 11.63
C GLN A 29 9.00 10.74 12.42
N LEU A 30 10.15 10.80 11.72
CA LEU A 30 11.45 11.11 12.33
C LEU A 30 11.53 12.53 12.91
N VAL A 31 10.67 13.46 12.47
CA VAL A 31 10.65 14.84 12.96
C VAL A 31 9.94 14.95 14.32
N LEU A 32 8.97 14.07 14.63
CA LEU A 32 8.25 14.09 15.91
C LEU A 32 9.18 14.08 17.13
N PRO A 33 10.13 13.13 17.29
CA PRO A 33 10.98 13.08 18.47
C PRO A 33 11.88 14.31 18.61
N LEU A 34 12.26 14.97 17.51
CA LEU A 34 13.05 16.20 17.55
C LEU A 34 12.25 17.38 18.14
N ILE A 35 10.97 17.46 17.79
CA ILE A 35 10.06 18.49 18.33
C ILE A 35 9.78 18.24 19.81
N VAL A 36 9.52 16.98 20.18
CA VAL A 36 9.32 16.62 21.59
C VAL A 36 10.57 16.93 22.40
N ARG A 37 11.76 16.59 21.88
CA ARG A 37 13.03 16.93 22.52
C ARG A 37 13.17 18.43 22.75
N ALA A 38 12.98 19.25 21.71
CA ALA A 38 13.07 20.71 21.84
C ALA A 38 12.06 21.28 22.85
N ALA A 39 10.84 20.74 22.88
CA ALA A 39 9.82 21.14 23.84
C ALA A 39 10.21 20.80 25.29
N VAL A 40 10.84 19.65 25.52
CA VAL A 40 11.34 19.24 26.84
C VAL A 40 12.53 20.11 27.26
N ASP A 41 13.48 20.35 26.35
CA ASP A 41 14.66 21.17 26.61
C ASP A 41 14.28 22.60 27.02
N ASP A 42 13.33 23.23 26.31
CA ASP A 42 12.81 24.57 26.65
C ASP A 42 12.07 24.60 27.99
N LEU A 43 11.32 23.53 28.31
CA LEU A 43 10.62 23.42 29.59
C LEU A 43 11.60 23.32 30.76
N VAL A 44 12.68 22.53 30.60
CA VAL A 44 13.76 22.41 31.59
C VAL A 44 14.53 23.72 31.76
N ALA A 45 14.72 24.48 30.68
CA ALA A 45 15.32 25.81 30.72
C ALA A 45 14.41 26.90 31.34
N GLY A 46 13.18 26.57 31.71
CA GLY A 46 12.20 27.50 32.28
C GLY A 46 11.50 28.41 31.27
N ILE A 47 11.65 28.14 29.96
CA ILE A 47 11.11 28.95 28.86
C ILE A 47 9.76 28.38 28.39
N GLY A 48 8.78 28.34 29.30
CA GLY A 48 7.46 27.75 29.03
C GLY A 48 6.60 28.50 28.00
N ALA A 49 6.96 29.72 27.60
CA ALA A 49 6.18 30.53 26.67
C ALA A 49 6.09 29.93 25.25
N HIS A 50 7.03 29.06 24.87
CA HIS A 50 7.07 28.44 23.54
C HIS A 50 6.28 27.12 23.44
N LEU A 51 5.77 26.60 24.56
CA LEU A 51 5.06 25.30 24.61
C LEU A 51 3.86 25.19 23.64
N PRO A 52 2.99 26.22 23.49
CA PRO A 52 1.88 26.17 22.53
C PRO A 52 2.35 26.05 21.07
N ARG A 53 3.53 26.59 20.75
CA ARG A 53 4.11 26.53 19.40
C ARG A 53 4.55 25.11 19.04
N TYR A 54 5.16 24.39 19.99
CA TYR A 54 5.52 22.98 19.80
C TYR A 54 4.28 22.10 19.61
N ALA A 55 3.20 22.36 20.36
CA ALA A 55 1.93 21.67 20.16
C ALA A 55 1.37 21.91 18.74
N LEU A 56 1.43 23.14 18.23
CA LEU A 56 1.02 23.46 16.86
C LEU A 56 1.87 22.71 15.82
N TYR A 57 3.19 22.63 16.02
CA TYR A 57 4.08 21.86 15.13
C TYR A 57 3.76 20.36 15.12
N LEU A 58 3.49 19.78 16.30
CA LEU A 58 3.08 18.39 16.42
C LEU A 58 1.77 18.13 15.67
N VAL A 59 0.77 19.00 15.82
CA VAL A 59 -0.50 18.90 15.09
C VAL A 59 -0.27 19.04 13.57
N GLY A 60 0.59 19.98 13.15
CA GLY A 60 0.93 20.17 11.75
C GLY A 60 1.55 18.92 11.12
N ILE A 61 2.55 18.34 11.77
CA ILE A 61 3.18 17.10 11.29
C ILE A 61 2.23 15.91 11.37
N ALA A 62 1.41 15.80 12.41
CA ALA A 62 0.39 14.75 12.47
C ALA A 62 -0.57 14.84 11.28
N GLY A 63 -0.95 16.06 10.87
CA GLY A 63 -1.73 16.30 9.66
C GLY A 63 -1.03 15.85 8.38
N VAL A 64 0.27 16.19 8.23
CA VAL A 64 1.09 15.73 7.09
C VAL A 64 1.15 14.20 7.05
N VAL A 65 1.48 13.56 8.17
CA VAL A 65 1.53 12.10 8.29
C VAL A 65 0.18 11.47 7.93
N LEU A 66 -0.94 12.05 8.40
CA LEU A 66 -2.28 11.56 8.07
C LEU A 66 -2.55 11.59 6.56
N VAL A 67 -2.26 12.72 5.91
CA VAL A 67 -2.46 12.89 4.45
C VAL A 67 -1.63 11.89 3.68
N PHE A 68 -0.32 11.81 3.94
CA PHE A 68 0.54 10.88 3.22
C PHE A 68 0.22 9.41 3.55
N ARG A 69 -0.23 9.11 4.78
CA ARG A 69 -0.74 7.77 5.15
C ARG A 69 -1.95 7.37 4.32
N PHE A 70 -2.86 8.31 4.12
CA PHE A 70 -4.01 8.07 3.26
C PHE A 70 -3.58 7.86 1.80
N LEU A 71 -2.68 8.69 1.29
CA LEU A 71 -2.19 8.62 -0.09
C LEU A 71 -1.48 7.29 -0.38
N TRP A 72 -0.49 6.87 0.42
CA TRP A 72 0.21 5.62 0.14
C TRP A 72 -0.75 4.43 0.20
N ARG A 73 -1.70 4.42 1.14
CA ARG A 73 -2.71 3.36 1.26
C ARG A 73 -3.62 3.31 0.02
N LEU A 74 -4.04 4.48 -0.46
CA LEU A 74 -4.84 4.61 -1.67
C LEU A 74 -4.09 4.07 -2.89
N PHE A 75 -2.82 4.44 -3.03
CA PHE A 75 -2.00 4.04 -4.19
C PHE A 75 -1.60 2.57 -4.15
N LEU A 76 -1.02 2.06 -3.05
CA LEU A 76 -0.56 0.66 -2.96
C LEU A 76 -1.72 -0.33 -2.95
N PHE A 77 -2.69 -0.18 -2.04
CA PHE A 77 -3.83 -1.11 -1.98
C PHE A 77 -4.83 -0.88 -3.12
N GLY A 78 -4.91 0.33 -3.66
CA GLY A 78 -5.68 0.60 -4.87
C GLY A 78 -5.08 -0.10 -6.09
N ALA A 79 -3.76 -0.03 -6.27
CA ALA A 79 -3.06 -0.73 -7.35
C ALA A 79 -3.26 -2.26 -7.24
N GLY A 80 -3.06 -2.84 -6.05
CA GLY A 80 -3.28 -4.26 -5.82
C GLY A 80 -4.69 -4.73 -6.19
N ARG A 81 -5.74 -3.97 -5.82
CA ARG A 81 -7.13 -4.27 -6.18
C ARG A 81 -7.42 -4.17 -7.68
N ARG A 82 -6.79 -3.21 -8.37
CA ARG A 82 -6.94 -3.08 -9.83
C ARG A 82 -6.29 -4.26 -10.55
N ILE A 83 -5.06 -4.61 -10.16
CA ILE A 83 -4.33 -5.78 -10.69
C ILE A 83 -5.14 -7.06 -10.49
N GLU A 84 -5.66 -7.31 -9.28
CA GLU A 84 -6.50 -8.48 -8.99
C GLU A 84 -7.72 -8.55 -9.92
N ARG A 85 -8.44 -7.43 -10.06
CA ARG A 85 -9.62 -7.35 -10.93
C ARG A 85 -9.30 -7.68 -12.38
N ASP A 86 -8.21 -7.12 -12.90
CA ASP A 86 -7.80 -7.34 -14.28
C ASP A 86 -7.37 -8.78 -14.53
N LEU A 87 -6.63 -9.38 -13.58
CA LEU A 87 -6.25 -10.79 -13.64
C LEU A 87 -7.48 -11.71 -13.55
N ARG A 88 -8.44 -11.40 -12.66
CA ARG A 88 -9.68 -12.17 -12.52
C ARG A 88 -10.50 -12.13 -13.80
N ASN A 89 -10.65 -10.96 -14.40
CA ASN A 89 -11.37 -10.81 -15.66
C ASN A 89 -10.72 -11.62 -16.79
N ARG A 90 -9.39 -11.55 -16.93
CA ARG A 90 -8.66 -12.34 -17.93
C ARG A 90 -8.82 -13.85 -17.70
N LEU A 91 -8.71 -14.30 -16.45
CA LEU A 91 -8.85 -15.71 -16.10
C LEU A 91 -10.26 -16.22 -16.40
N PHE A 92 -11.28 -15.42 -16.04
CA PHE A 92 -12.67 -15.74 -16.32
C PHE A 92 -12.95 -15.81 -17.83
N SER A 93 -12.49 -14.82 -18.61
CA SER A 93 -12.59 -14.86 -20.07
C SER A 93 -11.85 -16.06 -20.67
N HIS A 94 -10.73 -16.48 -20.10
CA HIS A 94 -10.04 -17.69 -20.55
C HIS A 94 -10.88 -18.94 -20.28
N PHE A 95 -11.44 -19.08 -19.08
CA PHE A 95 -12.31 -20.20 -18.72
C PHE A 95 -13.50 -20.33 -19.68
N LEU A 96 -14.16 -19.22 -20.03
CA LEU A 96 -15.30 -19.26 -20.96
C LEU A 96 -14.97 -19.81 -22.36
N ASN A 97 -13.69 -19.81 -22.76
CA ASN A 97 -13.26 -20.32 -24.06
C ASN A 97 -12.69 -21.75 -24.01
N LEU A 98 -12.70 -22.41 -22.85
CA LEU A 98 -12.18 -23.76 -22.71
C LEU A 98 -13.20 -24.83 -23.16
N SER A 99 -12.69 -25.92 -23.73
CA SER A 99 -13.51 -27.03 -24.20
C SER A 99 -14.16 -27.81 -23.06
N PRO A 100 -15.33 -28.43 -23.27
CA PRO A 100 -15.99 -29.28 -22.26
C PRO A 100 -15.10 -30.40 -21.71
N SER A 101 -14.21 -30.97 -22.53
CA SER A 101 -13.26 -32.01 -22.11
C SER A 101 -12.26 -31.55 -21.05
N PHE A 102 -11.94 -30.25 -21.00
CA PHE A 102 -11.09 -29.68 -19.96
C PHE A 102 -11.79 -29.73 -18.59
N TYR A 103 -13.08 -29.38 -18.58
CA TYR A 103 -13.91 -29.40 -17.37
C TYR A 103 -14.24 -30.82 -16.90
N ALA A 104 -14.21 -31.81 -17.80
CA ALA A 104 -14.33 -33.21 -17.42
C ALA A 104 -13.09 -33.73 -16.65
N GLN A 105 -11.92 -33.12 -16.86
CA GLN A 105 -10.64 -33.53 -16.24
C GLN A 105 -10.24 -32.70 -15.03
N ARG A 106 -10.88 -31.54 -14.80
CA ARG A 106 -10.55 -30.60 -13.72
C ARG A 106 -11.80 -30.22 -12.95
N SER A 107 -11.72 -30.25 -11.62
CA SER A 107 -12.84 -29.85 -10.78
C SER A 107 -13.08 -28.34 -10.90
N THR A 108 -14.34 -27.92 -10.93
CA THR A 108 -14.70 -26.49 -10.87
C THR A 108 -14.16 -25.84 -9.60
N GLY A 109 -14.04 -26.58 -8.50
CA GLY A 109 -13.48 -26.11 -7.24
C GLY A 109 -12.01 -25.69 -7.37
N ASP A 110 -11.21 -26.47 -8.08
CA ASP A 110 -9.79 -26.17 -8.30
C ASP A 110 -9.64 -24.88 -9.13
N LEU A 111 -10.48 -24.71 -10.16
CA LEU A 111 -10.48 -23.51 -10.99
C LEU A 111 -10.91 -22.27 -10.19
N MET A 112 -11.89 -22.42 -9.30
CA MET A 112 -12.31 -21.36 -8.39
C MET A 112 -11.21 -21.01 -7.39
N ALA A 113 -10.51 -22.00 -6.84
CA ALA A 113 -9.38 -21.77 -5.93
C ALA A 113 -8.27 -20.94 -6.58
N HIS A 114 -7.93 -21.20 -7.85
CA HIS A 114 -7.00 -20.36 -8.59
C HIS A 114 -7.55 -18.94 -8.85
N ALA A 115 -8.86 -18.79 -9.10
CA ALA A 115 -9.49 -17.49 -9.33
C ALA A 115 -9.66 -16.64 -8.06
N THR A 116 -9.58 -17.25 -6.88
CA THR A 116 -9.72 -16.59 -5.59
C THR A 116 -8.40 -16.53 -4.84
N ASN A 117 -7.90 -17.68 -4.38
CA ASN A 117 -6.77 -17.78 -3.46
C ASN A 117 -5.47 -17.28 -4.09
N ASP A 118 -5.17 -17.72 -5.32
CA ASP A 118 -3.93 -17.32 -5.99
C ASP A 118 -3.96 -15.84 -6.37
N LEU A 119 -5.11 -15.34 -6.87
CA LEU A 119 -5.27 -13.92 -7.18
C LEU A 119 -5.22 -13.04 -5.93
N GLU A 120 -5.75 -13.52 -4.81
CA GLU A 120 -5.61 -12.82 -3.54
C GLU A 120 -4.17 -12.82 -3.04
N ALA A 121 -3.44 -13.93 -3.20
CA ALA A 121 -2.02 -13.99 -2.88
C ALA A 121 -1.23 -12.95 -3.71
N VAL A 122 -1.51 -12.85 -5.01
CA VAL A 122 -0.91 -11.83 -5.88
C VAL A 122 -1.27 -10.41 -5.41
N ARG A 123 -2.55 -10.15 -5.10
CA ARG A 123 -3.00 -8.85 -4.56
C ARG A 123 -2.24 -8.48 -3.28
N ARG A 124 -2.11 -9.42 -2.34
CA ARG A 124 -1.39 -9.22 -1.08
C ARG A 124 0.09 -8.96 -1.32
N ALA A 125 0.73 -9.71 -2.21
CA ALA A 125 2.12 -9.47 -2.60
C ALA A 125 2.33 -8.07 -3.20
N CYS A 126 1.41 -7.60 -4.05
CA CYS A 126 1.50 -6.27 -4.66
C CYS A 126 1.23 -5.12 -3.67
N GLY A 127 0.33 -5.33 -2.70
CA GLY A 127 -0.05 -4.32 -1.71
C GLY A 127 0.81 -4.38 -0.46
N MET A 128 0.62 -5.42 0.36
CA MET A 128 1.36 -5.61 1.60
C MET A 128 2.82 -5.98 1.36
N GLY A 129 3.12 -6.78 0.34
CA GLY A 129 4.51 -7.14 0.05
C GLY A 129 5.37 -5.93 -0.34
N VAL A 130 4.82 -5.00 -1.12
CA VAL A 130 5.51 -3.74 -1.45
C VAL A 130 5.64 -2.81 -0.24
N LEU A 131 4.58 -2.73 0.59
CA LEU A 131 4.62 -1.98 1.85
C LEU A 131 5.76 -2.49 2.75
N LEU A 132 5.79 -3.79 3.06
CA LEU A 132 6.79 -4.41 3.94
C LEU A 132 8.22 -4.34 3.39
N ALA A 133 8.38 -4.16 2.07
CA ALA A 133 9.70 -4.02 1.46
C ALA A 133 10.23 -2.57 1.50
N ALA A 134 9.35 -1.60 1.73
CA ALA A 134 9.65 -0.18 1.68
C ALA A 134 9.59 0.53 3.05
N ASP A 135 8.83 -0.03 3.99
CA ASP A 135 8.75 0.33 5.42
C ASP A 135 9.89 -0.37 6.20
#